data_AF-A0A835IZ27-F1
#
_entry.id   AF-A0A835IZ27-F1
#
_cell.length_a   1.000
_cell.length_b   1.000
_cell.length_c   1.000
_cell.angle_alpha   90.00
_cell.angle_beta   90.00
_cell.angle_gamma   90.00
#
_symmetry.space_group_name_H-M   'P 1'
#
loop_
_entity.id
_entity.type
_entity.pdbx_description
1 polymer ?
#
loop_
_entity_poly.entity_id
_entity_poly.type
_entity_poly.pdbx_seq_one_letter_code
_entity_poly.pdbx_strand_id
1 'polypeptide(L)'
;MITASHNQVSDNGIKIADPTGGMLSQDWEPFADAIANAVEPNDLIRLVTEFVKKEDIPIGRIQSAKIYLGRDTRPSGEVLLKAAKQGLALDSVLYIKRILGDAAEHAHSLRNPLMVTTLELEQYMKPFSVFQVEPPIDHRKNKASNAMNRDAEQ
;
A
#
# COMPACT_ATOMS: atom_id res chain seq x y z
N MET A 1 -11.02 0.83 1.08
CA MET A 1 -10.98 1.58 -0.20
C MET A 1 -11.28 3.06 0.02
N ILE A 2 -10.48 3.97 -0.54
CA ILE A 2 -10.71 5.42 -0.53
C ILE A 2 -11.23 5.83 -1.91
N THR A 3 -12.51 6.21 -1.98
CA THR A 3 -13.19 6.58 -3.22
C THR A 3 -14.58 7.15 -2.89
N ALA A 4 -15.10 8.00 -3.77
CA ALA A 4 -16.53 8.33 -3.80
C ALA A 4 -17.21 7.83 -5.09
N SER A 5 -16.66 6.83 -5.78
CA SER A 5 -17.28 6.21 -6.96
C SER A 5 -17.68 7.25 -8.01
N HIS A 6 -18.96 7.35 -8.35
CA HIS A 6 -19.53 8.24 -9.37
C HIS A 6 -19.82 9.67 -8.88
N ASN A 7 -19.50 9.99 -7.62
CA ASN A 7 -19.66 11.35 -7.09
C ASN A 7 -18.71 12.36 -7.76
N GLN A 8 -18.97 13.66 -7.56
CA GLN A 8 -18.14 14.75 -8.08
C GLN A 8 -16.71 14.65 -7.56
N VAL A 9 -15.70 15.10 -8.33
CA VAL A 9 -14.27 14.99 -7.98
C VAL A 9 -13.92 15.66 -6.64
N SER A 10 -14.67 16.71 -6.27
CA SER A 10 -14.54 17.39 -4.97
C SER A 10 -14.86 16.50 -3.77
N ASP A 11 -15.71 15.48 -3.97
CA ASP A 11 -16.11 14.55 -2.92
C ASP A 11 -15.08 13.43 -2.77
N ASN A 12 -15.04 12.82 -1.59
CA ASN A 12 -14.33 11.56 -1.38
C ASN A 12 -14.94 10.82 -0.18
N GLY A 13 -14.47 9.61 0.08
CA GLY A 13 -14.92 8.81 1.20
C GLY A 13 -14.05 7.59 1.42
N ILE A 14 -14.38 6.84 2.46
CA ILE A 14 -13.78 5.54 2.74
C ILE A 14 -14.88 4.49 2.82
N LYS A 15 -14.58 3.31 2.26
CA LYS A 15 -15.42 2.12 2.34
C LYS A 15 -14.59 0.97 2.91
N ILE A 16 -15.18 0.23 3.84
CA ILE A 16 -14.59 -0.95 4.46
C ILE A 16 -15.19 -2.18 3.78
N ALA A 17 -14.33 -3.11 3.40
CA ALA A 17 -14.73 -4.40 2.88
C ALA A 17 -14.23 -5.49 3.84
N ASP A 18 -15.02 -6.55 3.97
CA ASP A 18 -14.71 -7.69 4.82
C ASP A 18 -13.65 -8.61 4.16
N PRO A 19 -13.16 -9.65 4.86
CA PRO A 19 -12.18 -10.58 4.28
C PRO A 19 -12.68 -11.36 3.05
N THR A 20 -13.98 -11.46 2.81
CA THR A 20 -14.58 -12.07 1.62
C THR A 20 -14.61 -11.11 0.42
N GLY A 21 -14.22 -9.85 0.64
CA GLY A 21 -14.40 -8.76 -0.30
C GLY A 21 -15.86 -8.32 -0.45
N GLY A 22 -16.72 -8.70 0.50
CA GLY A 22 -18.06 -8.18 0.67
C GLY A 22 -18.04 -6.83 1.41
N MET A 23 -19.22 -6.26 1.63
CA MET A 23 -19.36 -5.09 2.50
C MET A 23 -19.11 -5.48 3.95
N LEU A 24 -18.69 -4.52 4.77
CA LEU A 24 -18.67 -4.70 6.22
C LEU A 24 -20.07 -5.11 6.72
N SER A 25 -20.14 -5.89 7.80
CA SER A 25 -21.42 -6.20 8.44
C SER A 25 -22.15 -4.89 8.80
N GLN A 26 -23.45 -4.83 8.50
CA GLN A 26 -24.28 -3.67 8.84
C GLN A 26 -24.33 -3.44 10.36
N ASP A 27 -24.12 -4.48 11.16
CA ASP A 27 -24.05 -4.37 12.63
C ASP A 27 -22.90 -3.47 13.11
N TRP A 28 -21.89 -3.24 12.27
CA TRP A 28 -20.74 -2.39 12.56
C TRP A 28 -20.92 -0.95 12.06
N GLU A 29 -21.93 -0.66 11.24
CA GLU A 29 -22.19 0.70 10.74
C GLU A 29 -22.50 1.71 11.87
N PRO A 30 -23.30 1.37 12.91
CA PRO A 30 -23.53 2.29 14.02
C PRO A 30 -22.25 2.64 14.79
N PHE A 31 -21.32 1.68 14.90
CA PHE A 31 -20.03 1.93 15.53
C PHE A 31 -19.16 2.86 14.66
N ALA A 32 -19.11 2.61 13.35
CA ALA A 32 -18.39 3.45 12.40
C ALA A 32 -18.91 4.91 12.42
N ASP A 33 -20.22 5.09 12.49
CA ASP A 33 -20.85 6.41 12.61
C ASP A 33 -20.51 7.08 13.95
N ALA A 34 -20.57 6.34 15.06
CA ALA A 34 -20.24 6.86 16.38
C ALA A 34 -18.78 7.36 16.47
N ILE A 35 -17.81 6.58 15.97
CA ILE A 35 -16.40 7.01 16.00
C ILE A 35 -16.10 8.17 15.05
N ALA A 36 -16.81 8.27 13.92
CA ALA A 36 -16.66 9.38 12.99
C ALA A 36 -17.19 10.71 13.56
N ASN A 37 -18.19 10.63 14.45
CA ASN A 37 -18.81 11.79 15.11
C ASN A 37 -18.28 12.05 16.53
N ALA A 38 -17.25 11.33 16.98
CA ALA A 38 -16.63 11.57 18.28
C ALA A 38 -15.93 12.95 18.28
N VAL A 39 -16.39 13.85 19.16
CA VAL A 39 -15.86 15.22 19.25
C VAL A 39 -14.58 15.26 20.06
N GLU A 40 -14.57 14.59 21.22
CA GLU A 40 -13.44 14.61 22.14
C GLU A 40 -12.61 13.32 22.02
N PRO A 41 -11.26 13.39 22.15
CA PRO A 41 -10.41 12.20 22.11
C PRO A 41 -10.81 11.10 23.11
N ASN A 42 -11.29 11.50 24.30
CA ASN A 42 -11.74 10.55 25.33
C ASN A 42 -13.03 9.81 24.93
N ASP A 43 -13.90 10.41 24.13
CA ASP A 43 -15.09 9.74 23.62
C ASP A 43 -14.70 8.68 22.60
N LEU A 44 -13.75 8.98 21.71
CA LEU A 44 -13.21 7.99 20.76
C LEU A 44 -12.61 6.78 21.51
N ILE A 45 -11.77 7.02 22.53
CA ILE A 45 -11.17 5.94 23.33
C ILE A 45 -12.25 5.11 24.02
N ARG A 46 -13.27 5.75 24.60
CA ARG A 46 -14.40 5.06 25.24
C ARG A 46 -15.16 4.18 24.26
N LEU A 47 -15.56 4.72 23.11
CA LEU A 47 -16.30 4.01 22.07
C LEU A 47 -15.54 2.79 21.57
N VAL A 48 -14.24 2.95 21.27
CA VAL A 48 -13.39 1.83 20.83
C VAL A 48 -13.29 0.75 21.92
N THR A 49 -13.08 1.15 23.18
CA THR A 49 -12.95 0.22 24.31
C THR A 49 -14.24 -0.56 24.57
N GLU A 50 -15.40 0.11 24.49
CA GLU A 50 -16.71 -0.51 24.63
C GLU A 50 -16.99 -1.48 23.49
N PHE A 51 -16.66 -1.09 22.26
CA PHE A 51 -16.85 -1.94 21.08
C PHE A 51 -16.00 -3.21 21.15
N VAL A 52 -14.72 -3.09 21.51
CA VAL A 52 -13.85 -4.25 21.69
C VAL A 52 -14.41 -5.22 22.73
N LYS A 53 -14.89 -4.71 23.88
CA LYS A 53 -15.52 -5.56 24.90
C LYS A 53 -16.79 -6.23 24.40
N LYS A 54 -17.64 -5.49 23.68
CA LYS A 54 -18.91 -5.98 23.15
C LYS A 54 -18.70 -7.11 22.14
N GLU A 55 -17.76 -6.95 21.22
CA GLU A 55 -17.47 -7.89 20.13
C GLU A 55 -16.46 -8.98 20.55
N ASP A 56 -16.06 -9.01 21.83
CA ASP A 56 -15.05 -9.93 22.39
C ASP A 56 -13.74 -9.97 21.58
N ILE A 57 -13.28 -8.79 21.13
CA ILE A 57 -12.08 -8.69 20.29
C ILE A 57 -10.84 -8.91 21.17
N PRO A 58 -9.99 -9.90 20.88
CA PRO A 58 -8.83 -10.19 21.72
C PRO A 58 -7.77 -9.08 21.63
N ILE A 59 -7.60 -8.30 22.69
CA ILE A 59 -6.50 -7.32 22.82
C ILE A 59 -5.30 -7.97 23.53
N GLY A 60 -4.08 -7.71 23.05
CA GLY A 60 -2.84 -8.02 23.78
C GLY A 60 -2.17 -9.36 23.46
N ARG A 61 -2.74 -10.16 22.55
CA ARG A 61 -2.01 -11.24 21.87
C ARG A 61 -1.33 -10.66 20.64
N ILE A 62 -0.18 -11.21 20.24
CA ILE A 62 0.51 -10.87 18.98
C ILE A 62 -0.35 -11.37 17.80
N GLN A 63 -1.46 -10.70 17.53
CA GLN A 63 -2.29 -10.93 16.37
C GLN A 63 -2.18 -9.68 15.51
N SER A 64 -1.38 -9.79 14.46
CA SER A 64 -1.26 -8.73 13.46
C SER A 64 -2.53 -8.71 12.62
N ALA A 65 -3.24 -7.59 12.63
CA ALA A 65 -4.32 -7.36 11.69
C ALA A 65 -3.72 -7.11 10.29
N LYS A 66 -4.19 -7.84 9.28
CA LYS A 66 -3.86 -7.56 7.88
C LYS A 66 -4.94 -6.66 7.31
N ILE A 67 -4.55 -5.46 6.90
CA ILE A 67 -5.45 -4.46 6.33
C ILE A 67 -4.90 -4.07 4.98
N TYR A 68 -5.76 -4.16 3.98
CA TYR A 68 -5.44 -3.75 2.63
C TYR A 68 -6.08 -2.39 2.36
N LEU A 69 -5.26 -1.41 2.01
CA LEU A 69 -5.72 -0.07 1.65
C LEU A 69 -5.57 0.11 0.15
N GLY A 70 -6.52 0.82 -0.45
CA GLY A 70 -6.48 1.19 -1.86
C GLY A 70 -7.20 2.51 -2.05
N ARG A 71 -6.89 3.23 -3.12
CA ARG A 71 -7.56 4.49 -3.48
C ARG A 71 -7.81 4.58 -4.97
N ASP A 72 -8.79 5.38 -5.37
CA ASP A 72 -8.94 5.86 -6.75
C ASP A 72 -8.00 7.05 -7.03
N THR A 73 -8.17 7.72 -8.17
CA THR A 73 -7.31 8.82 -8.64
C THR A 73 -7.67 10.21 -8.09
N ARG A 74 -8.65 10.34 -7.19
CA ARG A 74 -9.08 11.65 -6.66
C ARG A 74 -7.92 12.40 -5.99
N PRO A 75 -7.77 13.73 -6.22
CA PRO A 75 -6.68 14.51 -5.63
C PRO A 75 -6.62 14.44 -4.10
N SER A 76 -7.77 14.42 -3.43
CA SER A 76 -7.89 14.30 -1.97
C SER A 76 -7.47 12.92 -1.42
N GLY A 77 -7.31 11.91 -2.29
CA GLY A 77 -7.02 10.54 -1.92
C GLY A 77 -5.67 10.35 -1.21
N GLU A 78 -4.64 11.13 -1.56
CA GLU A 78 -3.32 11.05 -0.90
C GLU A 78 -3.37 11.54 0.56
N VAL A 79 -4.13 12.61 0.82
CA VAL A 79 -4.30 13.15 2.17
C VAL A 79 -5.10 12.18 3.04
N LEU A 80 -6.20 11.63 2.51
CA LEU A 80 -7.02 10.63 3.21
C LEU A 80 -6.25 9.33 3.46
N LEU A 81 -5.42 8.91 2.50
CA LEU A 81 -4.54 7.77 2.68
C LEU A 81 -3.57 8.01 3.84
N LYS A 82 -2.93 9.18 3.90
CA LYS A 82 -2.05 9.56 5.02
C LYS A 82 -2.79 9.53 6.35
N ALA A 83 -4.01 10.06 6.42
CA ALA A 83 -4.84 10.04 7.64
C ALA A 83 -5.21 8.61 8.06
N ALA A 84 -5.64 7.76 7.12
CA ALA A 84 -5.94 6.35 7.39
C ALA A 84 -4.70 5.62 7.94
N LYS A 85 -3.53 5.88 7.36
CA LYS A 85 -2.26 5.33 7.82
C LYS A 85 -1.92 5.74 9.26
N GLN A 86 -2.23 6.96 9.66
CA GLN A 86 -2.01 7.43 11.04
C GLN A 86 -2.97 6.73 12.02
N GLY A 87 -4.25 6.60 11.67
CA GLY A 87 -5.23 5.89 12.50
C GLY A 87 -4.89 4.41 12.72
N LEU A 88 -4.20 3.78 11.77
CA LEU A 88 -3.73 2.40 11.88
C LEU A 88 -2.42 2.22 12.68
N ALA A 89 -1.78 3.30 13.14
CA ALA A 89 -0.51 3.24 13.89
C ALA A 89 0.55 2.33 13.24
N LEU A 90 0.80 2.52 11.94
CA LEU A 90 1.51 1.60 11.06
C LEU A 90 3.00 1.38 11.38
N ASP A 91 3.29 0.38 12.20
CA ASP A 91 4.58 -0.34 12.18
C ASP A 91 4.41 -1.84 11.83
N SER A 92 3.20 -2.33 11.52
CA SER A 92 2.96 -3.79 11.40
C SER A 92 1.96 -4.26 10.32
N VAL A 93 1.58 -3.43 9.35
CA VAL A 93 0.56 -3.79 8.33
C VAL A 93 1.16 -3.80 6.92
N LEU A 94 0.83 -4.86 6.16
CA LEU A 94 1.15 -4.98 4.74
C LEU A 94 0.33 -3.97 3.92
N TYR A 95 0.97 -2.88 3.50
CA TYR A 95 0.36 -1.81 2.72
C TYR A 95 0.51 -2.06 1.22
N ILE A 96 -0.60 -2.35 0.54
CA ILE A 96 -0.62 -2.42 -0.92
C ILE A 96 -0.89 -1.02 -1.49
N LYS A 97 0.11 -0.37 -2.08
CA LYS A 97 -0.14 0.86 -2.86
C LYS A 97 -0.71 0.51 -4.23
N ARG A 98 -2.01 0.24 -4.34
CA ARG A 98 -2.67 0.13 -5.63
C ARG A 98 -3.61 1.31 -5.84
N ILE A 99 -3.37 2.08 -6.91
CA ILE A 99 -4.42 2.88 -7.52
C ILE A 99 -5.35 1.86 -8.15
N LEU A 100 -6.48 1.61 -7.50
CA LEU A 100 -7.49 0.68 -7.98
C LEU A 100 -8.49 1.50 -8.79
N GLY A 101 -8.81 1.02 -10.00
CA GLY A 101 -9.73 1.71 -10.90
C GLY A 101 -11.15 1.78 -10.30
N ASP A 102 -11.51 0.77 -9.50
CA ASP A 102 -12.79 0.70 -8.80
C ASP A 102 -12.75 -0.14 -7.50
N ALA A 103 -13.87 -0.17 -6.79
CA ALA A 103 -14.01 -0.94 -5.55
C ALA A 103 -14.11 -2.46 -5.77
N ALA A 104 -14.46 -2.92 -6.99
CA ALA A 104 -14.57 -4.34 -7.30
C ALA A 104 -13.18 -4.98 -7.41
N GLU A 105 -12.21 -4.26 -7.97
CA GLU A 105 -10.80 -4.63 -8.01
C GLU A 105 -10.22 -4.74 -6.59
N HIS A 106 -10.63 -3.84 -5.69
CA HIS A 106 -10.29 -3.93 -4.26
C HIS A 106 -10.85 -5.19 -3.61
N ALA A 107 -12.15 -5.45 -3.77
CA ALA A 107 -12.80 -6.64 -3.26
C ALA A 107 -12.16 -7.93 -3.79
N HIS A 108 -11.77 -7.95 -5.07
CA HIS A 108 -11.06 -9.08 -5.67
C HIS A 108 -9.68 -9.30 -5.03
N SER A 109 -8.94 -8.23 -4.73
CA SER A 109 -7.64 -8.31 -4.05
C SER A 109 -7.73 -8.90 -2.64
N LEU A 110 -8.84 -8.64 -1.92
CA LEU A 110 -9.10 -9.21 -0.59
C LEU A 110 -9.30 -10.72 -0.65
N ARG A 111 -10.00 -11.21 -1.69
CA ARG A 111 -10.24 -12.65 -1.92
C ARG A 111 -9.00 -13.40 -2.38
N ASN A 112 -8.08 -12.71 -3.08
CA ASN A 112 -6.91 -13.32 -3.72
C ASN A 112 -5.60 -12.63 -3.26
N PRO A 113 -5.17 -12.81 -2.00
CA PRO A 113 -4.00 -12.12 -1.45
C PRO A 113 -2.69 -12.47 -2.17
N LEU A 114 -2.57 -13.67 -2.76
CA LEU A 114 -1.40 -14.09 -3.57
C LEU A 114 -1.25 -13.31 -4.89
N MET A 115 -2.36 -12.84 -5.48
CA MET A 115 -2.29 -12.00 -6.68
C MET A 115 -1.66 -10.65 -6.38
N VAL A 116 -1.87 -10.16 -5.16
CA VAL A 116 -1.31 -8.88 -4.75
C VAL A 116 0.20 -8.98 -4.53
N THR A 117 0.68 -10.01 -3.86
CA THR A 117 2.13 -10.22 -3.66
C THR A 117 2.89 -10.39 -4.99
N THR A 118 2.23 -10.91 -6.02
CA THR A 118 2.84 -11.11 -7.35
C THR A 118 2.92 -9.81 -8.15
N LEU A 119 1.89 -8.96 -8.08
CA LEU A 119 1.88 -7.64 -8.74
C LEU A 119 2.74 -6.60 -8.00
N GLU A 120 2.97 -6.77 -6.69
CA GLU A 120 3.97 -5.99 -5.95
C GLU A 120 5.37 -6.17 -6.55
N LEU A 121 5.75 -7.39 -6.94
CA LEU A 121 7.03 -7.61 -7.63
C LEU A 121 7.07 -6.91 -8.98
N GLU A 122 6.01 -6.98 -9.79
CA GLU A 122 6.00 -6.36 -11.13
C GLU A 122 6.03 -4.83 -11.11
N GLN A 123 5.38 -4.17 -10.14
CA GLN A 123 5.47 -2.71 -9.98
C GLN A 123 6.85 -2.26 -9.49
N TYR A 124 7.56 -3.10 -8.71
CA TYR A 124 8.97 -2.90 -8.36
C TYR A 124 9.96 -3.40 -9.43
N MET A 125 9.47 -4.11 -10.46
CA MET A 125 10.26 -4.71 -11.55
C MET A 125 9.95 -4.11 -12.94
N LYS A 126 9.22 -2.98 -13.04
CA LYS A 126 9.30 -2.16 -14.26
C LYS A 126 10.74 -1.67 -14.39
N PRO A 127 11.32 -1.83 -15.59
CA PRO A 127 12.70 -2.26 -15.76
C PRO A 127 13.60 -1.26 -15.08
N PHE A 128 14.48 -1.75 -14.20
CA PHE A 128 15.79 -1.11 -14.09
C PHE A 128 16.23 -0.86 -15.53
N SER A 129 16.36 0.41 -15.92
CA SER A 129 17.17 0.76 -17.07
C SER A 129 18.41 -0.08 -16.92
N VAL A 130 18.63 -1.02 -17.84
CA VAL A 130 19.86 -1.78 -17.87
C VAL A 130 20.92 -0.71 -18.07
N PHE A 131 21.53 -0.24 -16.99
CA PHE A 131 22.83 0.37 -17.09
C PHE A 131 23.66 -0.74 -17.73
N GLN A 132 24.02 -0.56 -19.00
CA GLN A 132 25.14 -1.27 -19.54
C GLN A 132 26.30 -0.95 -18.60
N VAL A 133 26.59 -1.88 -17.71
CA VAL A 133 27.84 -1.86 -16.97
C VAL A 133 28.87 -2.06 -18.06
N GLU A 134 29.52 -0.98 -18.49
CA GLU A 134 30.70 -1.11 -19.33
C GLU A 134 31.66 -2.05 -18.60
N PRO A 135 32.19 -3.08 -19.27
CA PRO A 135 33.11 -4.00 -18.63
C PRO A 135 34.27 -3.20 -18.04
N PRO A 136 34.75 -3.54 -16.84
CA PRO A 136 35.83 -2.81 -16.20
C PRO A 136 37.02 -2.73 -17.15
N ILE A 137 37.54 -1.52 -17.34
CA ILE A 137 38.73 -1.27 -18.17
C ILE A 137 39.86 -2.13 -17.61
N ASP A 138 40.22 -3.17 -18.35
CA ASP A 138 41.36 -4.02 -18.02
C ASP A 138 42.66 -3.24 -18.30
N HIS A 139 43.13 -2.51 -17.30
CA HIS A 139 44.40 -1.78 -17.37
C HIS A 139 45.62 -2.70 -17.57
N ARG A 140 45.48 -4.04 -17.54
CA ARG A 140 46.58 -4.97 -17.84
C ARG A 140 46.75 -5.26 -19.32
N LYS A 141 45.79 -4.93 -20.19
CA LYS A 141 45.95 -5.08 -21.65
C LYS A 141 46.67 -3.93 -22.34
N ASN A 142 46.82 -2.77 -21.67
CA ASN A 142 47.50 -1.61 -22.26
C ASN A 142 49.04 -1.61 -22.18
N LYS A 143 49.67 -2.67 -21.64
CA LYS A 143 51.13 -2.81 -21.69
C LYS A 143 51.66 -3.73 -22.79
N ALA A 144 50.80 -4.52 -23.44
CA ALA A 144 51.21 -5.38 -24.56
C ALA A 144 51.12 -4.66 -25.92
N SER A 145 50.27 -3.64 -26.05
CA SER A 145 50.06 -2.94 -27.34
C SER A 145 51.07 -1.82 -27.63
N ASN A 146 51.87 -1.39 -26.65
CA ASN A 146 52.89 -0.34 -26.84
C ASN A 146 54.32 -0.88 -27.06
N ALA A 147 54.51 -2.20 -27.10
CA ALA A 147 55.80 -2.81 -27.46
C ALA A 147 55.88 -3.27 -28.93
N MET A 148 54.74 -3.39 -29.63
CA MET A 148 54.69 -3.81 -31.05
C MET A 148 54.63 -2.65 -32.05
N ASN A 149 54.59 -1.40 -31.59
CA ASN A 149 54.46 -0.21 -32.46
C ASN A 149 55.73 0.65 -32.52
N ARG A 150 56.91 0.08 -32.25
CA ARG A 150 58.21 0.73 -32.51
C ARG A 150 59.02 0.12 -33.65
N ASP A 151 58.47 -0.86 -34.37
CA ASP A 151 59.16 -1.51 -35.51
C ASP A 151 58.42 -1.35 -36.86
N ALA A 152 57.49 -0.40 -36.98
CA ALA A 152 56.75 -0.16 -38.22
C ALA A 152 56.79 1.28 -38.77
N GLU A 153 57.54 2.19 -38.13
CA GLU A 153 57.88 3.50 -38.71
C GLU A 153 59.35 3.87 -38.40
N GLN A 154 60.29 3.14 -39.02
CA GLN A 154 61.56 3.63 -39.58
C GLN A 154 62.33 2.52 -40.29
#